data_AF-A0A2V9WVQ8-F1
#
_entry.id   AF-A0A2V9WVQ8-F1
#
_cell.length_a   1.000
_cell.length_b   1.000
_cell.length_c   1.000
_cell.angle_alpha   90.00
_cell.angle_beta   90.00
_cell.angle_gamma   90.00
#
_symmetry.space_group_name_H-M   'P 1'
#
loop_
_entity.id
_entity.type
_entity.pdbx_description
1 polymer ?
#
loop_
_entity_poly.entity_id
_entity_poly.type
_entity_poly.pdbx_seq_one_letter_code
_entity_poly.pdbx_strand_id
1 'polypeptide(L)'
;MENDHREALSGFAKGSRHTHPGTPKIRFVRSDVAIVDGDSYMAGLHDENGKEVPPHVSSYMAVLVKEHGGWKVTAFRSLPQVKP
;
A
#
# COMPACT_ATOMS: atom_id res chain seq x y z
N MET A 1 -2.57 -7.45 12.52
CA MET A 1 -2.62 -6.42 11.46
C MET A 1 -2.38 -5.01 12.00
N GLU A 2 -3.23 -4.42 12.85
CA GLU A 2 -2.97 -3.04 13.36
C GLU A 2 -1.69 -2.95 14.20
N ASN A 3 -1.47 -3.90 15.12
CA ASN A 3 -0.25 -3.94 15.93
C ASN A 3 1.00 -4.10 15.06
N ASP A 4 0.97 -4.97 14.06
CA ASP A 4 2.10 -5.16 13.13
C ASP A 4 2.44 -3.86 12.37
N HIS A 5 1.42 -3.08 11.97
CA HIS A 5 1.65 -1.77 11.36
C HIS A 5 2.24 -0.77 12.38
N ARG A 6 1.77 -0.80 13.63
CA ARG A 6 2.28 0.08 14.69
C ARG A 6 3.74 -0.22 15.00
N GLU A 7 4.11 -1.50 15.11
CA GLU A 7 5.49 -1.95 15.31
C GLU A 7 6.39 -1.58 14.11
N ALA A 8 5.90 -1.77 12.89
CA ALA A 8 6.64 -1.36 11.69
C ALA A 8 6.93 0.15 11.69
N LEU A 9 5.91 0.97 11.97
CA LEU A 9 6.00 2.44 11.93
C LEU A 9 6.77 3.04 13.11
N SER A 10 6.91 2.32 14.23
CA SER A 10 7.79 2.71 15.33
C SER A 10 9.24 2.21 15.12
N GLY A 11 9.43 1.19 14.30
CA GLY A 11 10.71 0.55 13.98
C GLY A 11 11.18 0.82 12.54
N PHE A 12 11.33 -0.25 11.77
CA PHE A 12 12.03 -0.24 10.46
C PHE A 12 11.40 0.71 9.42
N ALA A 13 10.10 1.02 9.53
CA ALA A 13 9.38 1.92 8.63
C ALA A 13 9.19 3.33 9.22
N LYS A 14 9.83 3.66 10.34
CA LYS A 14 9.73 4.99 10.96
C LYS A 14 10.25 6.07 10.00
N GLY A 15 9.39 7.04 9.71
CA GLY A 15 9.72 8.14 8.79
C GLY A 15 9.68 7.76 7.31
N SER A 16 9.30 6.52 6.98
CA SER A 16 9.12 6.08 5.59
C SER A 16 7.98 6.84 4.91
N ARG A 17 8.05 6.91 3.58
CA ARG A 17 7.03 7.53 2.73
C ARG A 17 6.46 6.52 1.77
N HIS A 18 5.14 6.33 1.85
CA HIS A 18 4.34 5.60 0.87
C HIS A 18 3.58 6.59 0.00
N THR A 19 3.66 6.44 -1.33
CA THR A 19 2.84 7.20 -2.27
C THR A 19 2.29 6.29 -3.37
N HIS A 20 1.15 6.67 -3.95
CA HIS A 20 0.62 6.04 -5.15
C HIS A 20 0.80 6.98 -6.34
N PRO A 21 1.91 6.87 -7.09
CA PRO A 21 2.13 7.74 -8.25
C PRO A 21 1.11 7.47 -9.36
N GLY A 22 0.81 8.51 -10.14
CA GLY A 22 -0.13 8.42 -11.26
C GLY A 22 -1.60 8.43 -10.84
N THR A 23 -2.47 8.04 -11.76
CA THR A 23 -3.91 7.93 -11.51
C THR A 23 -4.30 6.46 -11.37
N PRO A 24 -4.80 6.02 -10.20
CA PRO A 24 -5.23 4.64 -10.02
C PRO A 24 -6.44 4.34 -10.91
N LYS A 25 -6.52 3.11 -11.40
CA LYS A 25 -7.68 2.59 -12.12
C LYS A 25 -8.69 2.10 -11.10
N ILE A 26 -9.94 2.56 -11.22
CA ILE A 26 -11.02 2.21 -10.29
C ILE A 26 -12.15 1.56 -11.07
N ARG A 27 -12.59 0.38 -10.62
CA ARG A 27 -13.77 -0.31 -11.13
C ARG A 27 -14.77 -0.56 -10.00
N PHE A 28 -15.93 0.07 -10.06
CA PHE A 28 -17.06 -0.27 -9.21
C PHE A 28 -17.67 -1.58 -9.71
N VAL A 29 -17.62 -2.64 -8.90
CA VAL A 29 -18.26 -3.93 -9.19
C VAL A 29 -19.71 -3.92 -8.71
N ARG A 30 -19.96 -3.18 -7.63
CA ARG A 30 -21.27 -2.81 -7.07
C ARG A 30 -21.23 -1.36 -6.56
N SER A 31 -22.37 -0.81 -6.16
CA SER A 31 -22.45 0.53 -5.55
C SER A 31 -21.65 0.67 -4.24
N ASP A 32 -21.37 -0.45 -3.59
CA ASP A 32 -20.67 -0.58 -2.31
C ASP A 32 -19.35 -1.35 -2.41
N VAL A 33 -18.91 -1.76 -3.61
CA VAL A 33 -17.66 -2.51 -3.81
C VAL A 33 -16.87 -1.94 -4.99
N ALA A 34 -15.62 -1.57 -4.74
CA ALA A 34 -14.69 -1.08 -5.75
C ALA A 34 -13.39 -1.91 -5.75
N ILE A 35 -12.85 -2.17 -6.94
CA ILE A 35 -11.49 -2.66 -7.13
C ILE A 35 -10.64 -1.47 -7.59
N VAL A 36 -9.50 -1.28 -6.94
CA VAL A 36 -8.52 -0.24 -7.25
C VAL A 36 -7.21 -0.90 -7.61
N ASP A 37 -6.65 -0.53 -8.75
CA ASP A 37 -5.37 -1.02 -9.25
C ASP A 37 -4.47 0.16 -9.60
N GLY A 38 -3.19 0.06 -9.28
CA GLY A 38 -2.23 1.13 -9.53
C GLY A 38 -0.83 0.79 -9.06
N ASP A 39 0.02 1.82 -9.02
CA ASP A 39 1.39 1.68 -8.58
C ASP A 39 1.60 2.31 -7.20
N SER A 40 2.55 1.76 -6.46
CA SER A 40 3.00 2.22 -5.16
C SER A 40 4.50 2.46 -5.21
N TYR A 41 4.93 3.52 -4.55
CA TYR A 41 6.33 3.85 -4.31
C TYR A 41 6.57 3.96 -2.81
N MET A 42 7.62 3.30 -2.34
CA MET A 42 8.04 3.31 -0.94
C MET A 42 9.52 3.70 -0.83
N ALA A 43 9.83 4.59 0.11
CA ALA A 43 11.20 5.02 0.45
C ALA A 43 11.36 5.24 1.96
N GLY A 44 12.59 5.32 2.46
CA GLY A 44 12.87 5.57 3.88
C GLY A 44 12.65 4.38 4.80
N LEU A 45 12.65 3.15 4.27
CA LEU A 45 12.69 1.94 5.08
C LEU A 45 14.14 1.69 5.53
N HIS A 46 14.31 1.12 6.72
CA HIS A 46 15.62 0.76 7.26
C HIS A 46 15.75 -0.75 7.44
N ASP A 47 16.97 -1.28 7.28
CA ASP A 47 17.30 -2.67 7.60
C ASP A 47 17.51 -2.87 9.12
N GLU A 48 17.84 -4.10 9.52
CA GLU A 48 18.09 -4.47 10.94
C GLU A 48 19.26 -3.70 11.57
N ASN A 49 20.16 -3.13 10.77
CA ASN A 49 21.28 -2.31 11.23
C ASN A 49 20.95 -0.81 11.24
N GLY A 50 19.70 -0.43 10.92
CA GLY A 50 19.25 0.95 10.83
C GLY A 50 19.73 1.68 9.57
N LYS A 51 20.24 0.97 8.56
CA LYS A 51 20.64 1.56 7.28
C LYS A 51 19.44 1.64 6.34
N GLU A 52 19.27 2.79 5.67
CA GLU A 52 18.19 2.95 4.69
C GLU A 52 18.37 1.97 3.51
N VAL A 53 17.30 1.25 3.17
CA VAL A 53 17.25 0.35 2.01
C VAL A 53 16.77 1.10 0.76
N PRO A 54 17.14 0.65 -0.44
CA PRO A 54 16.72 1.32 -1.67
C PRO A 54 15.19 1.45 -1.77
N PRO A 55 14.71 2.55 -2.37
CA PRO A 55 13.28 2.69 -2.64
C PRO A 55 12.82 1.62 -3.64
N HIS A 56 11.56 1.22 -3.53
CA HIS A 56 10.98 0.22 -4.42
C HIS A 56 9.61 0.65 -4.95
N VAL A 57 9.32 0.17 -6.15
CA VAL A 57 8.03 0.33 -6.82
C VAL A 57 7.34 -1.02 -6.88
N SER A 58 6.06 -1.04 -6.57
CA SER A 58 5.21 -2.23 -6.61
C SER A 58 3.88 -1.89 -7.27
N SER A 59 3.31 -2.82 -8.02
CA SER A 59 1.92 -2.69 -8.46
C SER A 59 1.01 -3.27 -7.39
N TYR A 60 -0.05 -2.56 -7.06
CA TYR A 60 -1.00 -2.93 -6.02
C TYR A 60 -2.42 -3.09 -6.57
N MET A 61 -3.16 -4.00 -5.96
CA MET A 61 -4.60 -4.15 -6.12
C MET A 61 -5.26 -4.13 -4.75
N ALA A 62 -6.27 -3.28 -4.58
CA ALA A 62 -7.09 -3.20 -3.39
C ALA A 62 -8.56 -3.47 -3.72
N VAL A 63 -9.24 -4.22 -2.84
CA VAL A 63 -10.70 -4.30 -2.84
C VAL A 63 -11.20 -3.42 -1.71
N LEU A 64 -12.08 -2.48 -2.04
CA LEU A 64 -12.71 -1.58 -1.08
C LEU A 64 -14.19 -1.88 -0.98
N VAL A 65 -14.70 -1.91 0.26
CA VAL A 65 -16.12 -2.06 0.57
C VAL A 65 -16.59 -0.81 1.30
N LYS A 66 -17.77 -0.30 0.94
CA LYS A 66 -18.40 0.83 1.61
C LYS A 66 -19.20 0.34 2.81
N GLU A 67 -18.73 0.63 4.01
CA GLU A 67 -19.37 0.29 5.28
C GLU A 67 -19.61 1.55 6.11
N HIS A 68 -20.81 1.70 6.67
CA HIS A 68 -21.17 2.83 7.55
C HIS A 68 -20.82 4.20 6.94
N GLY A 69 -20.98 4.34 5.61
CA GLY A 69 -20.70 5.58 4.88
C GLY A 69 -19.25 5.78 4.45
N GLY A 70 -18.30 4.97 4.93
CA GLY A 70 -16.88 5.05 4.57
C GLY A 70 -16.40 3.88 3.72
N TRP A 71 -15.42 4.11 2.85
CA TRP A 71 -14.74 3.04 2.12
C TRP A 71 -13.61 2.44 2.96
N LYS A 72 -13.57 1.12 3.07
CA LYS A 72 -12.52 0.38 3.79
C LYS A 72 -11.86 -0.63 2.86
N VAL A 73 -10.56 -0.81 3.01
CA VAL A 73 -9.82 -1.87 2.32
C VAL A 73 -10.13 -3.22 2.99
N THR A 74 -10.68 -4.18 2.23
CA THR A 74 -10.97 -5.53 2.71
C THR A 74 -9.96 -6.57 2.21
N ALA A 75 -9.33 -6.29 1.06
CA ALA A 75 -8.23 -7.08 0.54
C ALA A 75 -7.20 -6.15 -0.11
N PHE A 76 -5.92 -6.47 0.06
CA PHE A 76 -4.82 -5.74 -0.54
C PHE A 76 -3.76 -6.74 -1.00
N ARG A 77 -3.28 -6.55 -2.23
CA ARG A 77 -2.14 -7.28 -2.78
C ARG A 77 -1.17 -6.26 -3.33
N SER A 78 0.11 -6.41 -3.00
CA SER A 78 1.20 -5.68 -3.62
C SER A 78 2.21 -6.68 -4.18
N LEU A 79 2.67 -6.44 -5.39
CA LEU A 79 3.65 -7.27 -6.09
C LEU A 79 4.81 -6.39 -6.54
N PRO A 80 6.07 -6.82 -6.34
CA PRO A 80 7.22 -6.14 -6.93
C PRO A 80 7.00 -5.96 -8.43
N GLN A 81 7.27 -4.76 -8.95
CA GLN A 81 7.32 -4.59 -10.39
C GLN A 81 8.57 -5.30 -10.90
N VAL A 82 8.38 -6.39 -11.65
CA VAL A 82 9.47 -6.99 -12.42
C VAL A 82 9.68 -6.07 -13.62
N LYS A 83 10.90 -5.55 -13.79
CA LYS A 83 11.24 -4.86 -15.04
C LYS A 83 11.02 -5.85 -16.19
N PRO A 84 10.36 -5.45 -17.30
CA PRO A 84 10.24 -6.28 -18.48
C PRO A 84 11.60 -6.79 -18.99
#